data_AF-A0A935V8Y9-F1
#
_entry.id   AF-A0A935V8Y9-F1
#
_cell.length_a   1.000
_cell.length_b   1.000
_cell.length_c   1.000
_cell.angle_alpha   90.00
_cell.angle_beta   90.00
_cell.angle_gamma   90.00
#
_symmetry.space_group_name_H-M   'P 1'
#
loop_
_entity.id
_entity.type
_entity.pdbx_description
1 polymer ?
#
loop_
_entity_poly.entity_id
_entity_poly.type
_entity_poly.pdbx_seq_one_letter_code
_entity_poly.pdbx_strand_id
1 'polypeptide(L)'
;MSEDQTAGPSLIKLGKLANARDFDKLEGLWPDALASGDYTWRELAPIAGQVGRQNAPARAERMLITLVEWVELKKGPEAALAAVREAAVQQPNAASLTKLARRLYQEQFASFDSLPDLLDLLLEREPKLDAALVLVDLYVRLHPGAFALDRSFLVPGMVEKVDARTGRLTLIFQDRRSEYGPDTVLKLSPRPADDFGAMLLYVPGKLRELAASDPAAFVKLALRSSREGRVMYKDLKGHLVQLLDEKGWKDWWNTAKPALKRDPMIGMSDGSQPSFKLLRQADRFEDRMRREFDFAKTPQDKLLKVLGLLDELNRGERSGETAQVDEALLVHLGNGAAKVAVGVLADNPGLALAGLALHAEIAARGVPVATPNPRAARQVLDRIGDPGHLCLDLPEAC
;
A
#
# COMPACT_ATOMS: atom_id res chain seq x y z
N MET A 1 -24.04 23.73 26.39
CA MET A 1 -23.56 24.72 25.41
C MET A 1 -23.90 24.16 24.05
N SER A 2 -25.06 24.53 23.55
CA SER A 2 -25.59 24.08 22.27
C SER A 2 -25.08 25.04 21.22
N GLU A 3 -24.20 24.57 20.34
CA GLU A 3 -23.84 25.34 19.15
C GLU A 3 -25.09 25.46 18.28
N ASP A 4 -25.58 26.70 18.16
CA ASP A 4 -26.59 27.11 17.21
C ASP A 4 -26.05 26.78 15.81
N GLN A 5 -26.44 25.62 15.28
CA GLN A 5 -26.27 25.32 13.87
C GLN A 5 -27.22 26.26 13.12
N THR A 6 -26.73 27.44 12.76
CA THR A 6 -27.39 28.33 11.80
C THR A 6 -27.71 27.50 10.56
N ALA A 7 -29.00 27.16 10.40
CA ALA A 7 -29.49 26.38 9.27
C ALA A 7 -29.20 27.16 7.98
N GLY A 8 -28.20 26.72 7.22
CA GLY A 8 -27.84 27.31 5.94
C GLY A 8 -29.00 27.24 4.93
N PRO A 9 -28.93 27.99 3.82
CA PRO A 9 -29.93 27.89 2.76
C PRO A 9 -29.92 26.48 2.16
N SER A 10 -31.09 25.88 1.89
CA SER A 10 -31.15 24.58 1.22
C SER A 10 -30.73 24.64 -0.25
N LEU A 11 -30.15 23.57 -0.79
CA LEU A 11 -29.79 23.47 -2.22
C LEU A 11 -30.97 23.78 -3.16
N ILE A 12 -32.17 23.32 -2.79
CA ILE A 12 -33.40 23.58 -3.55
C ILE A 12 -33.68 25.09 -3.63
N LYS A 13 -33.49 25.83 -2.53
CA LYS A 13 -33.69 27.28 -2.49
C LYS A 13 -32.65 27.99 -3.37
N LEU A 14 -31.38 27.62 -3.27
CA LEU A 14 -30.29 28.19 -4.08
C LEU A 14 -30.50 27.94 -5.57
N GLY A 15 -30.86 26.71 -5.95
CA GLY A 15 -31.17 26.35 -7.34
C GLY A 15 -32.40 27.09 -7.89
N LYS A 16 -33.44 27.29 -7.06
CA LYS A 16 -34.60 28.12 -7.44
C LYS A 16 -34.20 29.58 -7.68
N LEU A 17 -33.38 30.17 -6.81
CA LEU A 17 -32.90 31.55 -6.98
C LEU A 17 -32.05 31.70 -8.24
N ALA A 18 -31.17 30.74 -8.51
CA ALA A 18 -30.42 30.69 -9.76
C ALA A 18 -31.38 30.67 -10.97
N ASN A 19 -32.34 29.74 -11.01
CA ASN A 19 -33.32 29.60 -12.10
C ASN A 19 -34.24 30.82 -12.26
N ALA A 20 -34.57 31.51 -11.17
CA ALA A 20 -35.38 32.72 -11.19
C ALA A 20 -34.58 33.98 -11.57
N ARG A 21 -33.26 33.86 -11.81
CA ARG A 21 -32.32 34.96 -12.06
C ARG A 21 -32.25 35.98 -10.93
N ASP A 22 -32.59 35.56 -9.71
CA ASP A 22 -32.49 36.38 -8.50
C ASP A 22 -31.07 36.28 -7.93
N PHE A 23 -30.11 36.75 -8.72
CA PHE A 23 -28.68 36.57 -8.45
C PHE A 23 -28.20 37.36 -7.25
N ASP A 24 -28.79 38.53 -6.96
CA ASP A 24 -28.40 39.35 -5.80
C ASP A 24 -28.71 38.62 -4.49
N LYS A 25 -29.89 37.98 -4.39
CA LYS A 25 -30.22 37.15 -3.21
C LYS A 25 -29.38 35.88 -3.16
N LEU A 26 -29.07 35.29 -4.31
CA LEU A 26 -28.21 34.12 -4.36
C LEU A 26 -26.79 34.43 -3.87
N GLU A 27 -26.20 35.53 -4.34
CA GLU A 27 -24.88 36.01 -3.89
C GLU A 27 -24.89 36.36 -2.40
N GLY A 28 -25.98 36.97 -1.89
CA GLY A 28 -26.14 37.27 -0.47
C GLY A 28 -26.22 36.03 0.44
N LEU A 29 -26.77 34.91 -0.07
CA LEU A 29 -26.85 33.64 0.65
C LEU A 29 -25.62 32.73 0.43
N TRP A 30 -24.68 33.12 -0.42
CA TRP A 30 -23.55 32.28 -0.81
C TRP A 30 -22.57 31.98 0.33
N PRO A 31 -22.18 32.93 1.20
CA PRO A 31 -21.30 32.65 2.33
C PRO A 31 -21.91 31.64 3.31
N ASP A 32 -23.19 31.78 3.62
CA ASP A 32 -23.93 30.85 4.48
C ASP A 32 -24.06 29.47 3.83
N ALA A 33 -24.21 29.44 2.50
CA ALA A 33 -24.23 28.19 1.75
C ALA A 33 -22.89 27.46 1.82
N LEU A 34 -21.77 28.17 1.63
CA LEU A 34 -20.43 27.61 1.76
C LEU A 34 -20.17 27.08 3.18
N ALA A 35 -20.68 27.76 4.20
CA ALA A 35 -20.54 27.35 5.60
C ALA A 35 -21.49 26.20 6.02
N SER A 36 -22.49 25.85 5.20
CA SER A 36 -23.47 24.81 5.54
C SER A 36 -22.85 23.42 5.60
N GLY A 37 -23.29 22.61 6.58
CA GLY A 37 -22.95 21.19 6.69
C GLY A 37 -23.90 20.26 5.92
N ASP A 38 -25.00 20.79 5.38
CA ASP A 38 -26.08 19.99 4.78
C ASP A 38 -25.74 19.43 3.39
N TYR A 39 -24.66 19.91 2.78
CA TYR A 39 -24.23 19.54 1.44
C TYR A 39 -22.75 19.83 1.22
N THR A 40 -22.22 19.34 0.11
CA THR A 40 -20.82 19.47 -0.26
C THR A 40 -20.60 20.64 -1.23
N TRP A 41 -19.38 21.18 -1.25
CA TRP A 41 -18.98 22.19 -2.25
C TRP A 41 -19.15 21.69 -3.69
N ARG A 42 -19.10 20.38 -3.94
CA ARG A 42 -19.34 19.78 -5.25
C ARG A 42 -20.77 19.98 -5.73
N GLU A 43 -21.73 20.02 -4.81
CA GLU A 43 -23.14 20.28 -5.11
C GLU A 43 -23.42 21.77 -5.33
N LEU A 44 -22.58 22.66 -4.79
CA LEU A 44 -22.67 24.11 -4.99
C LEU A 44 -22.12 24.56 -6.35
N ALA A 45 -21.05 23.94 -6.86
CA ALA A 45 -20.43 24.35 -8.11
C ALA A 45 -21.42 24.39 -9.31
N PRO A 46 -22.32 23.40 -9.51
CA PRO A 46 -23.34 23.45 -10.56
C PRO A 46 -24.32 24.62 -10.44
N ILE A 47 -24.60 25.11 -9.23
CA ILE A 47 -25.48 26.27 -8.99
C ILE A 47 -24.80 27.54 -9.52
N ALA A 48 -23.52 27.74 -9.20
CA ALA A 48 -22.75 28.85 -9.78
C ALA A 48 -22.63 28.71 -11.31
N GLY A 49 -22.41 27.50 -11.83
CA GLY A 49 -22.45 27.23 -13.27
C GLY A 49 -23.78 27.59 -13.93
N GLN A 50 -24.90 27.37 -13.23
CA GLN A 50 -26.23 27.73 -13.71
C GLN A 50 -26.43 29.24 -13.83
N VAL A 51 -25.83 30.03 -12.94
CA VAL A 51 -25.80 31.51 -13.06
C VAL A 51 -25.11 31.93 -14.37
N GLY A 52 -23.99 31.28 -14.70
CA GLY A 52 -23.25 31.56 -15.93
C GLY A 52 -24.04 31.21 -17.19
N ARG A 53 -24.70 30.03 -17.20
CA ARG A 53 -25.61 29.61 -18.29
C ARG A 53 -26.81 30.53 -18.47
N GLN A 54 -27.17 31.30 -17.44
CA GLN A 54 -28.22 32.31 -17.49
C GLN A 54 -27.71 33.73 -17.80
N ASN A 55 -26.63 33.82 -18.56
CA ASN A 55 -26.08 35.06 -19.09
C ASN A 55 -25.49 36.00 -18.02
N ALA A 56 -25.01 35.44 -16.89
CA ALA A 56 -24.29 36.17 -15.86
C ALA A 56 -22.90 35.54 -15.55
N PRO A 57 -22.02 35.36 -16.55
CA PRO A 57 -20.75 34.64 -16.40
C PRO A 57 -19.81 35.29 -15.37
N ALA A 58 -19.74 36.63 -15.32
CA ALA A 58 -18.91 37.32 -14.33
C ALA A 58 -19.38 37.10 -12.88
N ARG A 59 -20.68 36.87 -12.65
CA ARG A 59 -21.21 36.53 -11.32
C ARG A 59 -20.88 35.09 -10.96
N ALA A 60 -21.11 34.17 -11.90
CA ALA A 60 -20.74 32.77 -11.76
C ALA A 60 -19.26 32.58 -11.42
N GLU A 61 -18.38 33.30 -12.12
CA GLU A 61 -16.95 33.29 -11.88
C GLU A 61 -16.59 33.72 -10.44
N ARG A 62 -17.15 34.82 -9.93
CA ARG A 62 -16.93 35.25 -8.53
C ARG A 62 -17.42 34.22 -7.52
N MET A 63 -18.60 33.62 -7.75
CA MET A 63 -19.14 32.57 -6.89
C MET A 63 -18.25 31.32 -6.88
N LEU A 64 -17.69 30.94 -8.03
CA LEU A 64 -16.76 29.81 -8.13
C LEU A 64 -15.41 30.10 -7.47
N ILE A 65 -14.88 31.32 -7.61
CA ILE A 65 -13.63 31.72 -6.93
C ILE A 65 -13.79 31.67 -5.42
N THR A 66 -14.83 32.30 -4.88
CA THR A 66 -15.11 32.28 -3.44
C THR A 66 -15.34 30.86 -2.91
N LEU A 67 -15.93 29.98 -3.72
CA LEU A 67 -16.05 28.56 -3.40
C LEU A 67 -14.67 27.89 -3.31
N VAL A 68 -13.80 28.08 -4.30
CA VAL A 68 -12.45 27.49 -4.31
C VAL A 68 -11.63 28.00 -3.14
N GLU A 69 -11.62 29.31 -2.88
CA GLU A 69 -10.89 29.93 -1.77
C GLU A 69 -11.40 29.42 -0.40
N TRP A 70 -12.71 29.23 -0.27
CA TRP A 70 -13.28 28.63 0.93
C TRP A 70 -12.83 27.17 1.10
N VAL A 71 -12.80 26.38 0.02
CA VAL A 71 -12.32 24.99 0.06
C VAL A 71 -10.84 24.95 0.42
N GLU A 72 -10.01 25.84 -0.14
CA GLU A 72 -8.60 25.97 0.22
C GLU A 72 -8.41 26.26 1.70
N LEU A 73 -9.14 27.26 2.22
CA LEU A 73 -9.05 27.66 3.63
C LEU A 73 -9.50 26.55 4.60
N LYS A 74 -10.54 25.77 4.25
CA LYS A 74 -11.14 24.78 5.16
C LYS A 74 -10.64 23.36 4.97
N LYS A 75 -10.23 22.98 3.76
CA LYS A 75 -9.87 21.61 3.38
C LYS A 75 -8.45 21.48 2.83
N GLY A 76 -7.75 22.59 2.62
CA GLY A 76 -6.37 22.62 2.15
C GLY A 76 -6.20 22.65 0.63
N PRO A 77 -4.94 22.74 0.16
CA PRO A 77 -4.62 23.03 -1.24
C PRO A 77 -4.99 21.90 -2.21
N GLU A 78 -4.87 20.64 -1.80
CA GLU A 78 -5.26 19.49 -2.65
C GLU A 78 -6.76 19.50 -2.97
N ALA A 79 -7.59 19.81 -1.96
CA ALA A 79 -9.02 19.95 -2.15
C ALA A 79 -9.37 21.18 -3.00
N ALA A 80 -8.59 22.26 -2.90
CA ALA A 80 -8.75 23.46 -3.72
C ALA A 80 -8.48 23.19 -5.21
N LEU A 81 -7.44 22.41 -5.54
CA LEU A 81 -7.20 21.98 -6.92
C LEU A 81 -8.36 21.17 -7.48
N ALA A 82 -8.93 20.26 -6.68
CA ALA A 82 -10.14 19.52 -7.07
C ALA A 82 -11.34 20.46 -7.29
N ALA A 83 -11.49 21.50 -6.47
CA ALA A 83 -12.54 22.50 -6.62
C ALA A 83 -12.35 23.37 -7.87
N VAL A 84 -11.11 23.75 -8.22
CA VAL A 84 -10.81 24.49 -9.45
C VAL A 84 -11.15 23.67 -10.70
N ARG A 85 -10.88 22.36 -10.71
CA ARG A 85 -11.27 21.48 -11.83
C ARG A 85 -12.76 21.49 -12.05
N GLU A 86 -13.52 21.33 -10.97
CA GLU A 86 -14.97 21.35 -11.03
C GLU A 86 -15.48 22.73 -11.50
N ALA A 87 -14.91 23.82 -10.97
CA ALA A 87 -15.24 25.17 -11.39
C ALA A 87 -14.95 25.41 -12.88
N ALA A 88 -13.84 24.88 -13.41
CA ALA A 88 -13.48 24.98 -14.81
C ALA A 88 -14.49 24.28 -15.73
N VAL A 89 -15.09 23.15 -15.31
CA VAL A 89 -16.18 22.49 -16.05
C VAL A 89 -17.42 23.38 -16.10
N GLN A 90 -17.72 24.10 -15.01
CA GLN A 90 -18.89 24.98 -14.91
C GLN A 90 -18.72 26.31 -15.67
N GLN A 91 -17.49 26.82 -15.75
CA GLN A 91 -17.12 28.04 -16.47
C GLN A 91 -15.78 27.87 -17.22
N PRO A 92 -15.80 27.28 -18.43
CA PRO A 92 -14.57 26.99 -19.19
C PRO A 92 -13.76 28.23 -19.61
N ASN A 93 -14.37 29.41 -19.68
CA ASN A 93 -13.72 30.62 -20.23
C ASN A 93 -13.44 31.70 -19.16
N ALA A 94 -13.41 31.33 -17.88
CA ALA A 94 -13.26 32.25 -16.76
C ALA A 94 -11.78 32.62 -16.51
N ALA A 95 -11.39 33.86 -16.87
CA ALA A 95 -10.00 34.32 -16.83
C ALA A 95 -9.41 34.41 -15.40
N SER A 96 -10.22 34.74 -14.40
CA SER A 96 -9.82 34.82 -12.99
C SER A 96 -9.71 33.41 -12.39
N LEU A 97 -10.53 32.45 -12.82
CA LEU A 97 -10.33 31.04 -12.47
C LEU A 97 -9.02 30.51 -13.06
N THR A 98 -8.64 30.91 -14.27
CA THR A 98 -7.33 30.55 -14.86
C THR A 98 -6.16 31.05 -14.00
N LYS A 99 -6.23 32.28 -13.48
CA LYS A 99 -5.21 32.84 -12.58
C LYS A 99 -5.14 32.07 -11.26
N LEU A 100 -6.29 31.74 -10.68
CA LEU A 100 -6.37 30.96 -9.45
C LEU A 100 -5.82 29.55 -9.63
N ALA A 101 -6.17 28.89 -10.74
CA ALA A 101 -5.62 27.58 -11.09
C ALA A 101 -4.09 27.62 -11.15
N ARG A 102 -3.53 28.57 -11.90
CA ARG A 102 -2.08 28.76 -12.02
C ARG A 102 -1.39 28.86 -10.66
N ARG A 103 -1.91 29.70 -9.76
CA ARG A 103 -1.36 29.86 -8.40
C ARG A 103 -1.33 28.52 -7.66
N LEU A 104 -2.46 27.82 -7.60
CA LEU A 104 -2.59 26.57 -6.87
C LEU A 104 -1.66 25.47 -7.40
N TYR A 105 -1.50 25.37 -8.73
CA TYR A 105 -0.57 24.40 -9.32
C TYR A 105 0.90 24.72 -9.01
N GLN A 106 1.29 25.98 -9.09
CA GLN A 106 2.66 26.40 -8.78
C GLN A 106 3.00 26.18 -7.31
N GLU A 107 2.05 26.44 -6.40
CA GLU A 107 2.22 26.18 -4.96
C GLU A 107 2.31 24.68 -4.67
N GLN A 108 1.41 23.86 -5.23
CA GLN A 108 1.35 22.42 -4.96
C GLN A 108 2.55 21.65 -5.56
N PHE A 109 3.05 22.09 -6.71
CA PHE A 109 4.11 21.41 -7.46
C PHE A 109 5.36 22.28 -7.62
N ALA A 110 5.73 22.98 -6.54
CA ALA A 110 6.87 23.89 -6.51
C ALA A 110 8.22 23.23 -6.86
N SER A 111 8.33 21.90 -6.73
CA SER A 111 9.53 21.14 -7.12
C SER A 111 9.63 20.85 -8.62
N PHE A 112 8.62 21.22 -9.41
CA PHE A 112 8.63 21.03 -10.87
C PHE A 112 9.03 22.34 -11.56
N ASP A 113 10.34 22.57 -11.69
CA ASP A 113 10.94 23.83 -12.18
C ASP A 113 10.33 24.34 -13.51
N SER A 114 10.02 23.42 -14.43
CA SER A 114 9.46 23.72 -15.76
C SER A 114 7.96 24.01 -15.76
N LEU A 115 7.26 23.88 -14.63
CA LEU A 115 5.81 23.99 -14.56
C LEU A 115 5.27 25.39 -14.91
N PRO A 116 5.86 26.52 -14.47
CA PRO A 116 5.34 27.84 -14.79
C PRO A 116 5.23 28.11 -16.30
N ASP A 117 6.32 27.86 -17.04
CA ASP A 117 6.37 28.02 -18.50
C ASP A 117 5.40 27.06 -19.21
N LEU A 118 5.25 25.85 -18.66
CA LEU A 118 4.33 24.85 -19.20
C LEU A 118 2.86 25.24 -18.96
N LEU A 119 2.55 25.84 -17.81
CA LEU A 119 1.22 26.40 -17.53
C LEU A 119 0.89 27.53 -18.51
N ASP A 120 1.84 28.41 -18.82
CA ASP A 120 1.65 29.44 -19.85
C ASP A 120 1.28 28.80 -21.19
N LEU A 121 2.09 27.86 -21.66
CA LEU A 121 1.85 27.18 -22.93
C LEU A 121 0.48 26.48 -22.97
N LEU A 122 0.15 25.69 -21.95
CA LEU A 122 -1.06 24.85 -21.96
C LEU A 122 -2.34 25.66 -21.79
N LEU A 123 -2.31 26.70 -20.95
CA LEU A 123 -3.47 27.58 -20.71
C LEU A 123 -3.72 28.54 -21.89
N GLU A 124 -2.68 28.91 -22.66
CA GLU A 124 -2.84 29.69 -23.89
C GLU A 124 -3.30 28.83 -25.08
N ARG A 125 -2.84 27.58 -25.14
CA ARG A 125 -3.17 26.64 -26.22
C ARG A 125 -4.63 26.22 -26.19
N GLU A 126 -5.15 25.89 -25.02
CA GLU A 126 -6.50 25.37 -24.86
C GLU A 126 -7.48 26.50 -24.52
N PRO A 127 -8.48 26.80 -25.37
CA PRO A 127 -9.41 27.90 -25.13
C PRO A 127 -10.33 27.63 -23.93
N LYS A 128 -10.50 26.36 -23.56
CA LYS A 128 -11.34 25.91 -22.45
C LYS A 128 -10.46 25.46 -21.29
N LEU A 129 -10.67 26.08 -20.13
CA LEU A 129 -9.89 25.83 -18.93
C LEU A 129 -9.96 24.36 -18.49
N ASP A 130 -11.13 23.70 -18.56
CA ASP A 130 -11.26 22.29 -18.19
C ASP A 130 -10.38 21.37 -19.04
N ALA A 131 -10.34 21.60 -20.36
CA ALA A 131 -9.47 20.88 -21.28
C ALA A 131 -7.98 21.15 -20.98
N ALA A 132 -7.62 22.41 -20.71
CA ALA A 132 -6.27 22.80 -20.33
C ALA A 132 -5.83 22.07 -19.05
N LEU A 133 -6.69 22.04 -18.03
CA LEU A 133 -6.38 21.41 -16.73
C LEU A 133 -6.20 19.89 -16.83
N VAL A 134 -6.90 19.22 -17.76
CA VAL A 134 -6.66 17.79 -18.05
C VAL A 134 -5.23 17.57 -18.56
N LEU A 135 -4.72 18.45 -19.43
CA LEU A 135 -3.33 18.38 -19.87
C LEU A 135 -2.38 18.69 -18.71
N VAL A 136 -2.61 19.76 -17.95
CA VAL A 136 -1.75 20.12 -16.80
C VAL A 136 -1.61 18.93 -15.84
N ASP A 137 -2.71 18.25 -15.51
CA ASP A 137 -2.68 17.04 -14.67
C ASP A 137 -1.83 15.91 -15.22
N LEU A 138 -1.87 15.75 -16.53
CA LEU A 138 -1.10 14.72 -17.19
C LEU A 138 0.38 15.06 -17.11
N TYR A 139 0.77 16.29 -17.42
CA TYR A 139 2.16 16.73 -17.35
C TYR A 139 2.74 16.71 -15.93
N VAL A 140 1.93 17.09 -14.92
CA VAL A 140 2.36 17.01 -13.51
C VAL A 140 2.67 15.57 -13.11
N ARG A 141 1.91 14.59 -13.63
CA ARG A 141 2.20 13.14 -13.43
C ARG A 141 3.32 12.61 -14.32
N LEU A 142 3.73 13.37 -15.32
CA LEU A 142 4.79 13.06 -16.28
C LEU A 142 5.98 14.01 -16.11
N HIS A 143 6.30 14.39 -14.88
CA HIS A 143 7.52 15.14 -14.57
C HIS A 143 8.77 14.29 -14.88
N PRO A 144 9.97 14.88 -15.04
CA PRO A 144 11.20 14.13 -15.25
C PRO A 144 11.40 13.05 -14.16
N GLY A 145 11.77 11.84 -14.58
CA GLY A 145 11.90 10.66 -13.72
C GLY A 145 10.59 9.90 -13.46
N ALA A 146 9.42 10.43 -13.85
CA ALA A 146 8.17 9.70 -13.78
C ALA A 146 8.11 8.59 -14.83
N PHE A 147 7.21 7.62 -14.61
CA PHE A 147 7.03 6.48 -15.50
C PHE A 147 5.71 6.57 -16.27
N ALA A 148 5.68 6.04 -17.49
CA ALA A 148 4.46 5.98 -18.28
C ALA A 148 4.46 4.78 -19.23
N LEU A 149 3.27 4.31 -19.60
CA LEU A 149 3.07 3.31 -20.66
C LEU A 149 2.56 3.99 -21.92
N ASP A 150 3.12 3.59 -23.05
CA ASP A 150 2.50 3.73 -24.37
C ASP A 150 2.21 2.31 -24.88
N ARG A 151 0.99 2.07 -25.36
CA ARG A 151 0.55 0.75 -25.87
C ARG A 151 1.35 0.27 -27.08
N SER A 152 2.05 1.17 -27.76
CA SER A 152 2.99 0.82 -28.83
C SER A 152 4.28 0.17 -28.33
N PHE A 153 4.55 0.20 -27.02
CA PHE A 153 5.73 -0.40 -26.39
C PHE A 153 5.32 -1.50 -25.41
N LEU A 154 6.17 -2.52 -25.28
CA LEU A 154 5.95 -3.65 -24.38
C LEU A 154 6.39 -3.37 -22.94
N VAL A 155 7.14 -2.29 -22.73
CA VAL A 155 7.74 -1.92 -21.44
C VAL A 155 7.33 -0.51 -21.04
N PRO A 156 7.29 -0.19 -19.73
CA PRO A 156 7.16 1.20 -19.29
C PRO A 156 8.35 2.03 -19.77
N GLY A 157 8.07 3.29 -20.09
CA GLY A 157 9.07 4.31 -20.36
C GLY A 157 9.29 5.20 -19.14
N MET A 158 10.45 5.83 -19.07
CA MET A 158 10.77 6.87 -18.10
C MET A 158 10.83 8.23 -18.81
N VAL A 159 10.21 9.25 -18.22
CA VAL A 159 10.32 10.62 -18.70
C VAL A 159 11.74 11.12 -18.46
N GLU A 160 12.49 11.37 -19.53
CA GLU A 160 13.84 11.93 -19.47
C GLU A 160 13.79 13.44 -19.32
N LYS A 161 12.94 14.11 -20.11
CA LYS A 161 12.86 15.57 -20.17
C LYS A 161 11.47 16.06 -20.55
N VAL A 162 11.13 17.23 -20.00
CA VAL A 162 9.98 18.05 -20.42
C VAL A 162 10.51 19.39 -20.95
N ASP A 163 10.23 19.70 -22.21
CA ASP A 163 10.46 21.02 -22.78
C ASP A 163 9.22 21.89 -22.55
N ALA A 164 9.32 22.82 -21.60
CA ALA A 164 8.21 23.68 -21.20
C ALA A 164 7.76 24.64 -22.32
N ARG A 165 8.67 25.02 -23.22
CA ARG A 165 8.37 25.99 -24.29
C ARG A 165 7.55 25.38 -25.42
N THR A 166 7.75 24.09 -25.69
CA THR A 166 7.08 23.37 -26.78
C THR A 166 6.06 22.36 -26.28
N GLY A 167 6.07 22.05 -24.98
CA GLY A 167 5.26 21.00 -24.37
C GLY A 167 5.72 19.59 -24.78
N ARG A 168 6.92 19.44 -25.34
CA ARG A 168 7.41 18.12 -25.77
C ARG A 168 8.00 17.34 -24.60
N LEU A 169 7.55 16.10 -24.45
CA LEU A 169 8.09 15.10 -23.54
C LEU A 169 8.99 14.14 -24.30
N THR A 170 10.18 13.88 -23.77
CA THR A 170 11.04 12.79 -24.25
C THR A 170 10.98 11.65 -23.26
N LEU A 171 10.51 10.49 -23.71
CA LEU A 171 10.49 9.26 -22.91
C LEU A 171 11.52 8.27 -23.45
N ILE A 172 12.18 7.57 -22.53
CA ILE A 172 13.09 6.46 -22.83
C ILE A 172 12.34 5.16 -22.55
N PHE A 173 12.26 4.29 -23.56
CA PHE A 173 11.79 2.92 -23.50
C PHE A 173 12.98 1.99 -23.74
N GLN A 174 13.68 1.60 -22.66
CA GLN A 174 14.97 0.88 -22.71
C GLN A 174 16.02 1.61 -23.55
N ASP A 175 16.28 1.12 -24.77
CA ASP A 175 17.26 1.64 -25.73
C ASP A 175 16.65 2.64 -26.73
N ARG A 176 15.32 2.80 -26.73
CA ARG A 176 14.60 3.68 -27.66
C ARG A 176 14.16 4.96 -26.97
N ARG A 177 14.23 6.08 -27.70
CA ARG A 177 13.62 7.35 -27.30
C ARG A 177 12.40 7.65 -28.15
N SER A 178 11.39 8.28 -27.57
CA SER A 178 10.20 8.75 -28.28
C SER A 178 9.72 10.08 -27.74
N GLU A 179 9.24 10.92 -28.64
CA GLU A 179 8.76 12.26 -28.32
C GLU A 179 7.23 12.33 -28.37
N TYR A 180 6.66 13.02 -27.39
CA TYR A 180 5.21 13.27 -27.30
C TYR A 180 4.99 14.76 -27.13
N GLY A 181 4.20 15.36 -28.02
CA GLY A 181 3.76 16.75 -27.87
C GLY A 181 2.38 16.84 -27.19
N PRO A 182 1.84 18.05 -27.01
CA PRO A 182 0.52 18.24 -26.40
C PRO A 182 -0.62 17.46 -27.06
N ASP A 183 -0.54 17.20 -28.38
CA ASP A 183 -1.56 16.43 -29.11
C ASP A 183 -1.42 14.91 -28.97
N THR A 184 -0.24 14.42 -28.59
CA THR A 184 0.05 12.98 -28.50
C THR A 184 0.28 12.50 -27.08
N VAL A 185 0.49 13.39 -26.12
CA VAL A 185 0.71 13.08 -24.70
C VAL A 185 -0.44 12.27 -24.09
N LEU A 186 -1.67 12.47 -24.55
CA LEU A 186 -2.85 11.71 -24.11
C LEU A 186 -2.78 10.20 -24.43
N LYS A 187 -1.85 9.77 -25.30
CA LYS A 187 -1.58 8.34 -25.53
C LYS A 187 -0.85 7.69 -24.36
N LEU A 188 -0.16 8.48 -23.55
CA LEU A 188 0.58 8.02 -22.40
C LEU A 188 -0.35 7.74 -21.22
N SER A 189 -0.11 6.60 -20.57
CA SER A 189 -0.75 6.23 -19.31
C SER A 189 0.29 6.32 -18.20
N PRO A 190 0.27 7.36 -17.34
CA PRO A 190 1.21 7.49 -16.23
C PRO A 190 1.20 6.25 -15.34
N ARG A 191 2.37 5.91 -14.80
CA ARG A 191 2.56 4.80 -13.87
C ARG A 191 2.99 5.34 -12.50
N PRO A 192 2.62 4.64 -11.41
CA PRO A 192 3.09 5.01 -10.09
C PRO A 192 4.61 5.09 -10.02
N ALA A 193 5.14 5.98 -9.18
CA ALA A 193 6.58 6.08 -8.93
C ALA A 193 7.17 4.78 -8.33
N ASP A 194 6.31 3.95 -7.74
CA ASP A 194 6.62 2.65 -7.15
C ASP A 194 6.25 1.48 -8.10
N ASP A 195 6.12 1.72 -9.41
CA ASP A 195 5.95 0.66 -10.40
C ASP A 195 7.21 -0.22 -10.46
N PHE A 196 7.09 -1.47 -9.98
CA PHE A 196 8.24 -2.36 -9.82
C PHE A 196 8.96 -2.63 -11.15
N GLY A 197 8.22 -2.80 -12.24
CA GLY A 197 8.80 -3.09 -13.56
C GLY A 197 9.60 -1.91 -14.10
N ALA A 198 9.06 -0.70 -13.96
CA ALA A 198 9.77 0.52 -14.34
C ALA A 198 11.00 0.75 -13.44
N MET A 199 10.87 0.52 -12.13
CA MET A 199 12.00 0.66 -11.20
C MET A 199 13.13 -0.31 -11.50
N LEU A 200 12.80 -1.56 -11.87
CA LEU A 200 13.77 -2.59 -12.25
C LEU A 200 14.59 -2.19 -13.49
N LEU A 201 13.97 -1.49 -14.44
CA LEU A 201 14.62 -1.05 -15.67
C LEU A 201 15.45 0.22 -15.49
N TYR A 202 14.90 1.24 -14.81
CA TYR A 202 15.47 2.59 -14.85
C TYR A 202 16.13 3.05 -13.55
N VAL A 203 15.74 2.49 -12.39
CA VAL A 203 16.31 2.84 -11.08
C VAL A 203 16.66 1.59 -10.25
N PRO A 204 17.43 0.62 -10.80
CA PRO A 204 17.74 -0.63 -10.11
C PRO A 204 18.52 -0.41 -8.80
N GLY A 205 19.27 0.69 -8.68
CA GLY A 205 19.97 1.07 -7.45
C GLY A 205 19.01 1.21 -6.25
N LYS A 206 17.89 1.92 -6.42
CA LYS A 206 16.88 2.10 -5.37
C LYS A 206 16.24 0.76 -4.96
N LEU A 207 16.04 -0.15 -5.92
CA LEU A 207 15.52 -1.48 -5.62
C LEU A 207 16.53 -2.35 -4.85
N ARG A 208 17.83 -2.24 -5.15
CA ARG A 208 18.87 -2.93 -4.36
C ARG A 208 18.91 -2.43 -2.92
N GLU A 209 18.86 -1.11 -2.74
CA GLU A 209 18.81 -0.49 -1.41
C GLU A 209 17.57 -0.94 -0.63
N LEU A 210 16.40 -0.96 -1.29
CA LEU A 210 15.16 -1.44 -0.68
C LEU A 210 15.25 -2.93 -0.32
N ALA A 211 15.77 -3.77 -1.23
CA ALA A 211 15.96 -5.19 -0.97
C ALA A 211 16.89 -5.44 0.22
N ALA A 212 17.95 -4.64 0.38
CA ALA A 212 18.91 -4.77 1.47
C ALA A 212 18.38 -4.25 2.82
N SER A 213 17.66 -3.13 2.81
CA SER A 213 17.18 -2.47 4.03
C SER A 213 15.85 -3.02 4.56
N ASP A 214 14.90 -3.31 3.66
CA ASP A 214 13.60 -3.87 3.98
C ASP A 214 13.16 -4.91 2.91
N PRO A 215 13.58 -6.18 3.07
CA PRO A 215 13.18 -7.25 2.18
C PRO A 215 11.66 -7.41 2.02
N ALA A 216 10.89 -7.12 3.07
CA ALA A 216 9.44 -7.25 3.04
C ALA A 216 8.80 -6.12 2.22
N ALA A 217 9.27 -4.89 2.34
CA ALA A 217 8.84 -3.79 1.48
C ALA A 217 9.16 -4.06 0.00
N PHE A 218 10.34 -4.61 -0.30
CA PHE A 218 10.69 -5.03 -1.66
C PHE A 218 9.69 -6.05 -2.22
N VAL A 219 9.37 -7.11 -1.46
CA VAL A 219 8.42 -8.13 -1.91
C VAL A 219 6.99 -7.56 -2.01
N LYS A 220 6.56 -6.70 -1.08
CA LYS A 220 5.25 -6.01 -1.18
C LYS A 220 5.16 -5.12 -2.42
N LEU A 221 6.25 -4.46 -2.81
CA LEU A 221 6.32 -3.66 -4.03
C LEU A 221 6.12 -4.53 -5.29
N ALA A 222 6.83 -5.65 -5.37
CA ALA A 222 6.67 -6.63 -6.45
C ALA A 222 5.23 -7.21 -6.50
N LEU A 223 4.67 -7.55 -5.34
CA LEU A 223 3.31 -8.09 -5.23
C LEU A 223 2.25 -7.05 -5.67
N ARG A 224 2.37 -5.79 -5.26
CA ARG A 224 1.44 -4.71 -5.67
C ARG A 224 1.48 -4.43 -7.17
N SER A 225 2.64 -4.63 -7.79
CA SER A 225 2.81 -4.48 -9.23
C SER A 225 2.32 -5.71 -10.03
N SER A 226 2.16 -6.87 -9.37
CA SER A 226 1.57 -8.06 -9.98
C SER A 226 0.05 -7.96 -10.04
N ARG A 227 -0.52 -8.30 -11.21
CA ARG A 227 -1.97 -8.25 -11.46
C ARG A 227 -2.79 -9.10 -10.48
N GLU A 228 -2.22 -10.21 -10.01
CA GLU A 228 -2.91 -11.14 -9.11
C GLU A 228 -2.57 -10.91 -7.63
N GLY A 229 -1.71 -9.93 -7.33
CA GLY A 229 -1.14 -9.79 -5.99
C GLY A 229 -0.34 -11.01 -5.58
N ARG A 230 0.23 -11.74 -6.56
CA ARG A 230 0.97 -12.99 -6.38
C ARG A 230 2.28 -12.96 -7.17
N VAL A 231 3.32 -13.52 -6.58
CA VAL A 231 4.63 -13.69 -7.21
C VAL A 231 5.13 -15.09 -6.86
N MET A 232 5.61 -15.83 -7.86
CA MET A 232 6.20 -17.15 -7.65
C MET A 232 7.68 -17.01 -7.26
N TYR A 233 8.20 -18.00 -6.53
CA TYR A 233 9.63 -18.07 -6.17
C TYR A 233 10.56 -17.82 -7.38
N LYS A 234 10.25 -18.44 -8.52
CA LYS A 234 11.03 -18.31 -9.75
C LYS A 234 11.10 -16.87 -10.24
N ASP A 235 9.97 -16.14 -10.20
CA ASP A 235 9.89 -14.76 -10.68
C ASP A 235 10.61 -13.81 -9.71
N LEU A 236 10.38 -13.98 -8.41
CA LEU A 236 11.09 -13.21 -7.38
C LEU A 236 12.60 -13.42 -7.48
N LYS A 237 13.03 -14.68 -7.60
CA LYS A 237 14.44 -15.03 -7.82
C LYS A 237 14.96 -14.37 -9.10
N GLY A 238 14.22 -14.43 -10.21
CA GLY A 238 14.61 -13.79 -11.47
C GLY A 238 14.89 -12.29 -11.31
N HIS A 239 13.98 -11.56 -10.64
CA HIS A 239 14.16 -10.14 -10.38
C HIS A 239 15.39 -9.86 -9.50
N LEU A 240 15.61 -10.64 -8.45
CA LEU A 240 16.73 -10.40 -7.54
C LEU A 240 18.07 -10.86 -8.10
N VAL A 241 18.13 -11.92 -8.90
CA VAL A 241 19.34 -12.31 -9.63
C VAL A 241 19.73 -11.23 -10.64
N GLN A 242 18.76 -10.58 -11.29
CA GLN A 242 19.04 -9.43 -12.15
C GLN A 242 19.63 -8.24 -11.35
N LEU A 243 19.26 -8.07 -10.08
CA LEU A 243 19.72 -6.98 -9.24
C LEU A 243 21.05 -7.27 -8.53
N LEU A 244 21.22 -8.48 -8.00
CA LEU A 244 22.24 -8.87 -7.02
C LEU A 244 23.10 -10.06 -7.47
N ASP A 245 22.86 -10.64 -8.65
CA ASP A 245 23.43 -11.91 -9.12
C ASP A 245 22.97 -13.18 -8.35
N GLU A 246 23.44 -14.34 -8.81
CA GLU A 246 23.06 -15.65 -8.27
C GLU A 246 23.60 -15.91 -6.85
N LYS A 247 24.76 -15.32 -6.51
CA LYS A 247 25.35 -15.40 -5.18
C LYS A 247 24.61 -14.47 -4.23
N GLY A 248 24.39 -13.21 -4.64
CA GLY A 248 23.66 -12.23 -3.85
C GLY A 248 22.22 -12.67 -3.56
N TRP A 249 21.55 -13.36 -4.48
CA TRP A 249 20.27 -13.99 -4.22
C TRP A 249 20.29 -14.97 -3.03
N LYS A 250 21.29 -15.87 -2.97
CA LYS A 250 21.36 -16.88 -1.90
C LYS A 250 21.56 -16.23 -0.54
N ASP A 251 22.48 -15.27 -0.47
CA ASP A 251 22.78 -14.53 0.75
C ASP A 251 21.55 -13.72 1.20
N TRP A 252 20.91 -13.01 0.26
CA TRP A 252 19.68 -12.27 0.52
C TRP A 252 18.54 -13.16 0.99
N TRP A 253 18.32 -14.30 0.33
CA TRP A 253 17.20 -15.21 0.66
C TRP A 253 17.30 -15.78 2.06
N ASN A 254 18.52 -16.13 2.50
CA ASN A 254 18.76 -16.65 3.84
C ASN A 254 18.38 -15.63 4.92
N THR A 255 18.67 -14.34 4.69
CA THR A 255 18.35 -13.24 5.61
C THR A 255 16.90 -12.75 5.48
N ALA A 256 16.36 -12.72 4.27
CA ALA A 256 15.04 -12.17 3.98
C ALA A 256 13.92 -13.14 4.36
N LYS A 257 14.09 -14.45 4.17
CA LYS A 257 13.02 -15.44 4.37
C LYS A 257 12.37 -15.36 5.78
N PRO A 258 13.12 -15.22 6.89
CA PRO A 258 12.52 -15.04 8.22
C PRO A 258 11.67 -13.76 8.33
N ALA A 259 12.12 -12.65 7.75
CA ALA A 259 11.39 -11.39 7.74
C ALA A 259 10.10 -11.50 6.90
N LEU A 260 10.18 -12.13 5.72
CA LEU A 260 9.02 -12.36 4.86
C LEU A 260 7.97 -13.26 5.51
N LYS A 261 8.39 -14.27 6.27
CA LYS A 261 7.49 -15.18 7.01
C LYS A 261 6.73 -14.46 8.12
N ARG A 262 7.36 -13.46 8.74
CA ARG A 262 6.81 -12.67 9.86
C ARG A 262 6.00 -11.44 9.42
N ASP A 263 6.18 -10.96 8.19
CA ASP A 263 5.43 -9.79 7.71
C ASP A 263 3.91 -10.10 7.69
N PRO A 264 3.08 -9.26 8.35
CA PRO A 264 1.66 -9.53 8.51
C PRO A 264 0.87 -9.38 7.20
N MET A 265 1.41 -8.72 6.19
CA MET A 265 0.74 -8.51 4.90
C MET A 265 1.19 -9.52 3.84
N ILE A 266 2.21 -10.33 4.10
CA ILE A 266 2.72 -11.33 3.17
C ILE A 266 2.23 -12.72 3.58
N GLY A 267 1.51 -13.37 2.68
CA GLY A 267 1.26 -14.81 2.74
C GLY A 267 2.35 -15.55 1.99
N MET A 268 3.06 -16.45 2.67
CA MET A 268 4.08 -17.32 2.07
C MET A 268 3.62 -18.77 2.20
N SER A 269 3.65 -19.54 1.11
CA SER A 269 3.35 -20.98 1.18
C SER A 269 4.52 -21.77 1.76
N ASP A 270 4.25 -23.00 2.20
CA ASP A 270 5.29 -23.92 2.65
C ASP A 270 6.17 -24.43 1.49
N GLY A 271 7.33 -24.99 1.84
CA GLY A 271 8.25 -25.65 0.91
C GLY A 271 9.55 -24.88 0.59
N SER A 272 10.38 -25.49 -0.26
CA SER A 272 11.66 -24.91 -0.71
C SER A 272 11.49 -23.84 -1.80
N GLN A 273 10.36 -23.84 -2.50
CA GLN A 273 10.01 -22.86 -3.54
C GLN A 273 8.64 -22.24 -3.24
N PRO A 274 8.57 -21.33 -2.26
CA PRO A 274 7.30 -20.77 -1.83
C PRO A 274 6.67 -19.83 -2.87
N SER A 275 5.34 -19.76 -2.86
CA SER A 275 4.57 -18.70 -3.52
C SER A 275 4.28 -17.58 -2.52
N PHE A 276 4.25 -16.34 -3.02
CA PHE A 276 3.97 -15.16 -2.22
C PHE A 276 2.65 -14.55 -2.67
N LYS A 277 1.86 -14.08 -1.71
CA LYS A 277 0.62 -13.35 -1.95
C LYS A 277 0.50 -12.16 -1.01
N LEU A 278 -0.07 -11.05 -1.50
CA LEU A 278 -0.45 -9.93 -0.65
C LEU A 278 -1.79 -10.24 0.04
N LEU A 279 -1.82 -10.14 1.36
CA LEU A 279 -3.03 -10.37 2.16
C LEU A 279 -3.93 -9.13 2.14
N ARG A 280 -5.24 -9.35 2.20
CA ARG A 280 -6.23 -8.25 2.31
C ARG A 280 -6.30 -7.66 3.71
N GLN A 281 -5.92 -8.45 4.71
CA GLN A 281 -5.91 -8.08 6.12
C GLN A 281 -4.59 -8.56 6.72
N ALA A 282 -4.08 -7.78 7.67
CA ALA A 282 -2.89 -8.12 8.42
C ALA A 282 -3.13 -9.43 9.19
N ASP A 283 -2.27 -10.41 8.96
CA ASP A 283 -2.26 -11.69 9.65
C ASP A 283 -0.92 -11.87 10.37
N ARG A 284 -0.90 -11.48 11.65
CA ARG A 284 0.30 -11.55 12.50
C ARG A 284 0.81 -12.97 12.60
N PHE A 285 2.12 -13.10 12.63
CA PHE A 285 2.79 -14.40 12.70
C PHE A 285 2.33 -15.21 13.91
N GLU A 286 2.21 -14.56 15.08
CA GLU A 286 1.83 -15.19 16.33
C GLU A 286 0.40 -15.73 16.27
N ASP A 287 -0.54 -14.92 15.78
CA ASP A 287 -1.94 -15.32 15.65
C ASP A 287 -2.11 -16.45 14.62
N ARG A 288 -1.35 -16.39 13.52
CA ARG A 288 -1.31 -17.46 12.52
C ARG A 288 -0.79 -18.76 13.14
N MET A 289 0.33 -18.71 13.86
CA MET A 289 0.91 -19.87 14.54
C MET A 289 -0.03 -20.48 15.57
N ARG A 290 -0.74 -19.65 16.37
CA ARG A 290 -1.77 -20.14 17.30
C ARG A 290 -2.86 -20.89 16.57
N ARG A 291 -3.43 -20.30 15.52
CA ARG A 291 -4.50 -20.95 14.74
C ARG A 291 -4.02 -22.23 14.08
N GLU A 292 -2.84 -22.23 13.47
CA GLU A 292 -2.26 -23.44 12.87
C GLU A 292 -2.08 -24.56 13.90
N PHE A 293 -1.63 -24.24 15.12
CA PHE A 293 -1.52 -25.20 16.22
C PHE A 293 -2.90 -25.68 16.71
N ASP A 294 -3.87 -24.78 16.88
CA ASP A 294 -5.18 -25.12 17.41
C ASP A 294 -5.96 -26.03 16.44
N PHE A 295 -5.89 -25.72 15.14
CA PHE A 295 -6.59 -26.43 14.05
C PHE A 295 -5.81 -27.60 13.43
N ALA A 296 -4.56 -27.84 13.83
CA ALA A 296 -3.81 -29.02 13.41
C ALA A 296 -4.56 -30.31 13.81
N LYS A 297 -4.69 -31.23 12.85
CA LYS A 297 -5.58 -32.39 12.95
C LYS A 297 -5.03 -33.47 13.86
N THR A 298 -3.72 -33.71 13.80
CA THR A 298 -3.08 -34.76 14.58
C THR A 298 -2.24 -34.18 15.72
N PRO A 299 -2.08 -34.93 16.83
CA PRO A 299 -1.11 -34.59 17.87
C PRO A 299 0.31 -34.38 17.33
N GLN A 300 0.73 -35.18 16.33
CA GLN A 300 2.02 -35.03 15.67
C GLN A 300 2.14 -33.68 14.96
N ASP A 301 1.17 -33.29 14.12
CA ASP A 301 1.17 -32.00 13.43
C ASP A 301 1.33 -30.82 14.41
N LYS A 302 0.66 -30.90 15.57
CA LYS A 302 0.75 -29.89 16.63
C LYS A 302 2.18 -29.77 17.16
N LEU A 303 2.80 -30.90 17.49
CA LEU A 303 4.17 -30.90 18.00
C LEU A 303 5.18 -30.44 16.94
N LEU A 304 4.99 -30.78 15.67
CA LEU A 304 5.84 -30.31 14.57
C LEU A 304 5.81 -28.79 14.40
N LYS A 305 4.65 -28.15 14.61
CA LYS A 305 4.55 -26.68 14.60
C LYS A 305 5.35 -26.05 15.75
N VAL A 306 5.33 -26.67 16.93
CA VAL A 306 6.11 -26.21 18.10
C VAL A 306 7.60 -26.44 17.87
N LEU A 307 8.00 -27.62 17.43
CA LEU A 307 9.38 -27.96 17.11
C LEU A 307 9.96 -27.01 16.06
N GLY A 308 9.23 -26.75 14.97
CA GLY A 308 9.68 -25.85 13.92
C GLY A 308 9.90 -24.41 14.40
N LEU A 309 9.10 -23.92 15.36
CA LEU A 309 9.32 -22.62 16.00
C LEU A 309 10.57 -22.62 16.88
N LEU A 310 10.74 -23.66 17.71
CA LEU A 310 11.89 -23.79 18.61
C LEU A 310 13.21 -23.94 17.85
N ASP A 311 13.23 -24.69 16.75
CA ASP A 311 14.38 -24.79 15.87
C ASP A 311 14.76 -23.44 15.26
N GLU A 312 13.75 -22.64 14.88
CA GLU A 312 13.97 -21.28 14.36
C GLU A 312 14.57 -20.36 15.44
N LEU A 313 14.06 -20.42 16.67
CA LEU A 313 14.59 -19.68 17.81
C LEU A 313 16.01 -20.09 18.17
N ASN A 314 16.28 -21.39 18.27
CA ASN A 314 17.59 -21.96 18.59
C ASN A 314 18.64 -21.58 17.54
N ARG A 315 18.26 -21.52 16.25
CA ARG A 315 19.15 -21.04 15.18
C ARG A 315 19.47 -19.55 15.33
N GLY A 316 18.47 -18.72 15.63
CA GLY A 316 18.65 -17.29 15.87
C GLY A 316 19.59 -17.02 17.05
N GLU A 317 19.41 -17.75 18.16
CA GLU A 317 20.28 -17.63 19.34
C GLU A 317 21.74 -17.97 19.04
N ARG A 318 21.98 -18.99 18.21
CA ARG A 318 23.33 -19.37 17.77
C ARG A 318 23.96 -18.36 16.82
N SER A 319 23.16 -17.65 16.01
CA SER A 319 23.65 -16.60 15.12
C SER A 319 23.78 -15.23 15.81
N GLY A 320 23.37 -15.12 17.08
CA GLY A 320 23.34 -13.84 17.81
C GLY A 320 22.16 -12.93 17.43
N GLU A 321 21.22 -13.43 16.62
CA GLU A 321 19.98 -12.74 16.28
C GLU A 321 18.90 -13.10 17.31
N THR A 322 18.46 -12.13 18.11
CA THR A 322 17.33 -12.34 19.03
C THR A 322 16.05 -12.35 18.22
N ALA A 323 15.62 -13.53 17.78
CA ALA A 323 14.29 -13.71 17.24
C ALA A 323 13.27 -13.49 18.37
N GLN A 324 12.78 -12.26 18.49
CA GLN A 324 11.73 -11.94 19.46
C GLN A 324 10.44 -12.64 19.04
N VAL A 325 9.96 -13.54 19.91
CA VAL A 325 8.66 -14.17 19.80
C VAL A 325 7.85 -13.75 21.02
N ASP A 326 6.58 -13.45 20.81
CA ASP A 326 5.64 -13.10 21.88
C ASP A 326 5.62 -14.18 22.98
N GLU A 327 5.86 -13.76 24.21
CA GLU A 327 5.80 -14.62 25.40
C GLU A 327 4.46 -15.34 25.50
N ALA A 328 3.36 -14.66 25.16
CA ALA A 328 2.04 -15.27 25.21
C ALA A 328 1.89 -16.40 24.19
N LEU A 329 2.62 -16.39 23.06
CA LEU A 329 2.61 -17.46 22.07
C LEU A 329 3.33 -18.68 22.64
N LEU A 330 4.50 -18.47 23.23
CA LEU A 330 5.28 -19.54 23.88
C LEU A 330 4.48 -20.18 25.01
N VAL A 331 3.77 -19.40 25.83
CA VAL A 331 2.89 -19.92 26.89
C VAL A 331 1.78 -20.80 26.31
N HIS A 332 1.12 -20.35 25.23
CA HIS A 332 0.06 -21.12 24.57
C HIS A 332 0.58 -22.44 23.99
N LEU A 333 1.69 -22.38 23.26
CA LEU A 333 2.31 -23.57 22.67
C LEU A 333 2.85 -24.53 23.73
N GLY A 334 3.45 -24.01 24.81
CA GLY A 334 3.98 -24.83 25.91
C GLY A 334 2.87 -25.56 26.66
N ASN A 335 1.78 -24.89 26.99
CA ASN A 335 0.60 -25.52 27.59
C ASN A 335 -0.07 -26.50 26.63
N GLY A 336 -0.11 -26.16 25.33
CA GLY A 336 -0.62 -27.02 24.28
C GLY A 336 0.18 -28.33 24.14
N ALA A 337 1.51 -28.25 24.12
CA ALA A 337 2.41 -29.40 24.05
C ALA A 337 2.26 -30.33 25.27
N ALA A 338 2.15 -29.76 26.47
CA ALA A 338 1.88 -30.53 27.69
C ALA A 338 0.52 -31.25 27.62
N LYS A 339 -0.52 -30.58 27.12
CA LYS A 339 -1.86 -31.18 26.93
C LYS A 339 -1.83 -32.32 25.90
N VAL A 340 -1.11 -32.13 24.79
CA VAL A 340 -0.90 -33.18 23.79
C VAL A 340 -0.20 -34.38 24.44
N ALA A 341 0.86 -34.16 25.21
CA ALA A 341 1.60 -35.23 25.86
C ALA A 341 0.75 -36.08 26.80
N VAL A 342 -0.06 -35.43 27.65
CA VAL A 342 -0.98 -36.12 28.56
C VAL A 342 -2.05 -36.89 27.77
N GLY A 343 -2.57 -36.30 26.70
CA GLY A 343 -3.64 -36.89 25.88
C GLY A 343 -3.22 -38.15 25.13
N VAL A 344 -1.96 -38.25 24.69
CA VAL A 344 -1.46 -39.39 23.91
C VAL A 344 -0.66 -40.40 24.74
N LEU A 345 -0.45 -40.15 26.03
CA LEU A 345 0.40 -40.97 26.90
C LEU A 345 0.02 -42.46 26.96
N ALA A 346 -1.27 -42.78 26.85
CA ALA A 346 -1.74 -44.15 26.87
C ALA A 346 -1.52 -44.87 25.53
N ASP A 347 -1.71 -44.16 24.42
CA ASP A 347 -1.79 -44.76 23.08
C ASP A 347 -0.47 -44.66 22.31
N ASN A 348 0.30 -43.59 22.53
CA ASN A 348 1.58 -43.34 21.89
C ASN A 348 2.56 -42.67 22.90
N PRO A 349 3.25 -43.48 23.72
CA PRO A 349 4.15 -42.95 24.74
C PRO A 349 5.38 -42.25 24.13
N GLY A 350 5.83 -42.63 22.93
CA GLY A 350 6.90 -41.92 22.21
C GLY A 350 6.51 -40.46 21.90
N LEU A 351 5.31 -40.26 21.35
CA LEU A 351 4.79 -38.92 21.07
C LEU A 351 4.52 -38.12 22.36
N ALA A 352 4.13 -38.79 23.44
CA ALA A 352 4.00 -38.16 24.75
C ALA A 352 5.34 -37.65 25.28
N LEU A 353 6.41 -38.43 25.10
CA LEU A 353 7.76 -38.01 25.46
C LEU A 353 8.21 -36.79 24.64
N ALA A 354 7.92 -36.76 23.34
CA ALA A 354 8.20 -35.61 22.48
C ALA A 354 7.46 -34.35 22.95
N GLY A 355 6.17 -34.47 23.31
CA GLY A 355 5.39 -33.35 23.84
C GLY A 355 5.93 -32.82 25.17
N LEU A 356 6.37 -33.70 26.08
CA LEU A 356 7.02 -33.32 27.34
C LEU A 356 8.36 -32.61 27.10
N ALA A 357 9.16 -33.08 26.14
CA ALA A 357 10.44 -32.46 25.79
C ALA A 357 10.25 -31.05 25.23
N LEU A 358 9.31 -30.86 24.30
CA LEU A 358 8.98 -29.54 23.74
C LEU A 358 8.44 -28.58 24.80
N HIS A 359 7.60 -29.07 25.72
CA HIS A 359 7.12 -28.29 26.86
C HIS A 359 8.26 -27.85 27.78
N ALA A 360 9.21 -28.75 28.06
CA ALA A 360 10.38 -28.44 28.90
C ALA A 360 11.32 -27.43 28.24
N GLU A 361 11.54 -27.54 26.94
CA GLU A 361 12.33 -26.57 26.17
C GLU A 361 11.71 -25.16 26.23
N ILE A 362 10.38 -25.06 26.09
CA ILE A 362 9.67 -23.79 26.26
C ILE A 362 9.82 -23.28 27.69
N ALA A 363 9.63 -24.12 28.71
CA ALA A 363 9.76 -23.72 30.11
C ALA A 363 11.17 -23.22 30.46
N ALA A 364 12.21 -23.83 29.87
CA ALA A 364 13.61 -23.44 30.08
C ALA A 364 13.92 -22.01 29.59
N ARG A 365 13.08 -21.46 28.70
CA ARG A 365 13.18 -20.08 28.20
C ARG A 365 12.60 -19.04 29.15
N GLY A 366 12.16 -19.44 30.35
CA GLY A 366 11.73 -18.54 31.42
C GLY A 366 10.30 -18.01 31.29
N VAL A 367 9.50 -18.57 30.38
CA VAL A 367 8.09 -18.20 30.21
C VAL A 367 7.21 -18.83 31.30
N PRO A 368 6.08 -18.22 31.69
CA PRO A 368 5.23 -18.66 32.80
C PRO A 368 4.33 -19.85 32.40
N VAL A 369 4.95 -20.96 32.00
CA VAL A 369 4.30 -22.26 31.83
C VAL A 369 4.48 -23.12 33.08
N ALA A 370 3.63 -24.12 33.27
CA ALA A 370 3.80 -25.09 34.35
C ALA A 370 5.20 -25.74 34.25
N THR A 371 5.91 -25.87 35.37
CA THR A 371 7.23 -26.50 35.35
C THR A 371 7.08 -28.00 35.06
N PRO A 372 7.78 -28.54 34.05
CA PRO A 372 7.72 -29.97 33.74
C PRO A 372 8.13 -30.79 34.97
N ASN A 373 7.33 -31.78 35.34
CA ASN A 373 7.69 -32.69 36.43
C ASN A 373 8.83 -33.61 35.94
N PRO A 374 10.03 -33.58 36.54
CA PRO A 374 11.16 -34.41 36.10
C PRO A 374 10.87 -35.92 36.22
N ARG A 375 9.90 -36.33 37.06
CA ARG A 375 9.47 -37.72 37.16
C ARG A 375 8.56 -38.15 36.01
N ALA A 376 7.89 -37.22 35.34
CA ALA A 376 6.96 -37.53 34.25
C ALA A 376 7.69 -38.16 33.05
N ALA A 377 8.81 -37.58 32.61
CA ALA A 377 9.61 -38.14 31.50
C ALA A 377 10.11 -39.55 31.82
N ARG A 378 10.56 -39.80 33.06
CA ARG A 378 11.00 -41.13 33.51
C ARG A 378 9.86 -42.15 33.47
N GLN A 379 8.67 -41.77 33.92
CA GLN A 379 7.47 -42.61 33.85
C GLN A 379 7.06 -42.94 32.42
N VAL A 380 7.27 -42.02 31.47
CA VAL A 380 7.02 -42.30 30.04
C VAL A 380 8.07 -43.28 29.50
N LEU A 381 9.35 -43.07 29.80
CA LEU A 381 10.43 -43.97 29.38
C LEU A 381 10.22 -45.40 29.92
N ASP A 382 9.82 -45.54 31.18
CA ASP A 382 9.51 -46.85 31.78
C ASP A 382 8.36 -47.57 31.05
N ARG A 383 7.43 -46.83 30.41
CA ARG A 383 6.33 -47.39 29.61
C ARG A 383 6.71 -47.76 28.19
N ILE A 384 7.70 -47.08 27.61
CA ILE A 384 8.21 -47.37 26.26
C ILE A 384 9.04 -48.67 26.27
N GLY A 385 9.73 -48.95 27.38
CA GLY A 385 10.57 -50.14 27.53
C GLY A 385 11.86 -49.99 26.74
N ASP A 386 11.96 -50.61 25.57
CA ASP A 386 13.15 -50.55 24.71
C ASP A 386 13.22 -49.20 23.97
N PRO A 387 14.28 -48.39 24.16
CA PRO A 387 14.49 -47.15 23.42
C PRO A 387 14.50 -47.31 21.90
N GLY A 388 14.80 -48.50 21.36
CA GLY A 388 14.75 -48.78 19.92
C GLY A 388 13.38 -48.55 19.28
N HIS A 389 12.29 -48.66 20.05
CA HIS A 389 10.93 -48.40 19.57
C HIS A 389 10.65 -46.92 19.30
N LEU A 390 11.44 -46.00 19.88
CA LEU A 390 11.30 -44.56 19.63
C LEU A 390 11.54 -44.19 18.17
N CYS A 391 12.47 -44.86 17.46
CA CYS A 391 12.72 -44.59 16.04
C CYS A 391 11.58 -45.08 15.13
N LEU A 392 10.75 -46.02 15.58
CA LEU A 392 9.60 -46.50 14.81
C LEU A 392 8.38 -45.58 14.99
N ASP A 393 8.20 -45.04 16.19
CA ASP A 393 7.05 -44.22 16.55
C ASP A 393 7.23 -42.73 16.19
N LEU A 394 8.47 -42.27 16.03
CA LEU A 394 8.83 -40.90 15.67
C LEU A 394 9.79 -40.88 14.45
N PRO A 395 9.29 -41.16 13.23
CA PRO A 395 10.12 -41.27 12.04
C PRO A 395 10.79 -39.95 11.61
N GLU A 396 10.47 -38.82 12.23
CA GLU A 396 11.11 -37.52 12.00
C GLU A 396 12.20 -37.19 13.04
N ALA A 397 12.37 -38.02 14.08
CA ALA A 397 13.42 -37.90 15.11
C ALA A 397 14.67 -38.74 14.80
N CYS A 398 14.57 -39.60 13.77
CA CYS A 398 15.65 -40.31 13.11
C CYS A 398 15.70 -39.79 11.65
#